data_AF-A0A7Y5QAK2-F1
#
_entry.id   AF-A0A7Y5QAK2-F1
#
_cell.length_a   1.000
_cell.length_b   1.000
_cell.length_c   1.000
_cell.angle_alpha   90.00
_cell.angle_beta   90.00
_cell.angle_gamma   90.00
#
_symmetry.space_group_name_H-M   'P 1'
#
loop_
_entity.id
_entity.type
_entity.pdbx_description
1 polymer ?
#
loop_
_entity_poly.entity_id
_entity_poly.type
_entity_poly.pdbx_seq_one_letter_code
_entity_poly.pdbx_strand_id
1 'polypeptide(L)'
;MQTTLDHARVIQLTSRYAPFDPPREPLDVGDLWSLLWRLDQAVGSANQERYYRRCALALCRGLRLDNHALYRFIDQTPSGDLYRLLPTLVYRSRGKSLDAHDQKAAVEQLLKLRADIMRMGAYQESWVSTWPGSGMQDVELRERVFAVLFTALQGQYAGFARLLLVIDIVIANLLLGLHLPEEIALMRLVTTFNYPDPADAQVRDLFFAEEG
;
A
#
# COMPACT_ATOMS: atom_id res chain seq x y z
N MET A 1 -23.35 -9.94 4.27
CA MET A 1 -23.87 -8.98 3.30
C MET A 1 -22.71 -8.08 2.92
N GLN A 2 -22.21 -8.17 1.68
CA GLN A 2 -21.11 -7.32 1.20
C GLN A 2 -21.66 -5.94 0.92
N THR A 3 -21.13 -4.89 1.55
CA THR A 3 -21.50 -3.55 1.15
C THR A 3 -20.68 -3.16 -0.07
N THR A 4 -21.28 -2.42 -1.00
CA THR A 4 -20.62 -1.93 -2.21
C THR A 4 -19.42 -1.03 -1.87
N LEU A 5 -19.48 -0.35 -0.72
CA LEU A 5 -18.45 0.53 -0.19
C LEU A 5 -17.18 -0.24 0.24
N ASP A 6 -17.32 -1.36 0.96
CA ASP A 6 -16.16 -2.19 1.34
C ASP A 6 -15.40 -2.69 0.12
N HIS A 7 -16.14 -3.03 -0.95
CA HIS A 7 -15.53 -3.48 -2.19
C HIS A 7 -14.73 -2.35 -2.87
N ALA A 8 -15.31 -1.16 -3.01
CA ALA A 8 -14.61 -0.02 -3.60
C ALA A 8 -13.35 0.33 -2.82
N ARG A 9 -13.42 0.28 -1.48
CA ARG A 9 -12.29 0.53 -0.60
C ARG A 9 -11.16 -0.47 -0.81
N VAL A 10 -11.47 -1.76 -0.87
CA VAL A 10 -10.47 -2.80 -1.13
C VAL A 10 -9.82 -2.60 -2.50
N ILE A 11 -10.60 -2.30 -3.55
CA ILE A 11 -10.07 -2.00 -4.89
C ILE A 11 -9.06 -0.85 -4.81
N GLN A 12 -9.41 0.23 -4.11
CA GLN A 12 -8.51 1.37 -3.95
C GLN A 12 -7.25 0.99 -3.18
N LEU A 13 -7.32 0.26 -2.07
CA LEU A 13 -6.13 -0.13 -1.29
C LEU A 13 -5.16 -1.00 -2.12
N THR A 14 -5.67 -1.78 -3.06
CA THR A 14 -4.88 -2.67 -3.91
C THR A 14 -4.50 -2.08 -5.28
N SER A 15 -4.99 -0.90 -5.66
CA SER A 15 -4.72 -0.25 -6.98
C SER A 15 -3.28 0.26 -7.13
N ARG A 16 -2.83 0.78 -8.27
CA ARG A 16 -1.41 1.14 -8.38
C ARG A 16 -1.02 2.45 -7.70
N TYR A 17 -1.95 3.38 -7.50
CA TYR A 17 -1.67 4.78 -7.09
C TYR A 17 -0.69 5.51 -8.01
N ALA A 18 -0.42 4.93 -9.18
CA ALA A 18 0.43 5.52 -10.18
C ALA A 18 -0.30 6.68 -10.87
N PRO A 19 0.39 7.60 -11.57
CA PRO A 19 -0.25 8.76 -12.19
C PRO A 19 -1.40 8.44 -13.16
N PHE A 20 -1.36 7.27 -13.80
CA PHE A 20 -2.37 6.77 -14.73
C PHE A 20 -3.48 5.94 -14.06
N ASP A 21 -3.32 5.60 -12.78
CA ASP A 21 -4.29 4.91 -11.95
C ASP A 21 -4.37 5.58 -10.56
N PRO A 22 -4.81 6.86 -10.50
CA PRO A 22 -4.86 7.60 -9.25
C PRO A 22 -6.02 7.12 -8.36
N PRO A 23 -5.91 7.31 -7.03
CA PRO A 23 -6.99 7.00 -6.10
C PRO A 23 -8.23 7.85 -6.41
N ARG A 24 -9.42 7.27 -6.19
CA ARG A 24 -10.70 7.86 -6.58
C ARG A 24 -11.57 8.22 -5.37
N GLU A 25 -11.47 7.43 -4.32
CA GLU A 25 -12.09 7.67 -3.02
C GLU A 25 -11.17 8.55 -2.15
N PRO A 26 -11.73 9.25 -1.13
CA PRO A 26 -10.95 9.91 -0.10
C PRO A 26 -9.87 9.00 0.49
N LEU A 27 -8.71 9.59 0.79
CA LEU A 27 -7.55 8.88 1.30
C LEU A 27 -7.49 8.98 2.82
N ASP A 28 -7.18 7.87 3.48
CA ASP A 28 -6.98 7.74 4.91
C ASP A 28 -5.64 7.01 5.22
N VAL A 29 -5.48 6.54 6.45
CA VAL A 29 -4.27 5.84 6.91
C VAL A 29 -4.03 4.49 6.19
N GLY A 30 -5.07 3.79 5.76
CA GLY A 30 -4.94 2.59 4.91
C GLY A 30 -4.34 2.91 3.53
N ASP A 31 -4.66 4.06 2.94
CA ASP A 31 -4.00 4.53 1.72
C ASP A 31 -2.53 4.85 1.98
N LEU A 32 -2.21 5.38 3.18
CA LEU A 32 -0.82 5.59 3.58
C LEU A 32 -0.07 4.27 3.64
N TRP A 33 -0.61 3.23 4.27
CA TRP A 33 0.02 1.90 4.29
C TRP A 33 0.19 1.30 2.90
N SER A 34 -0.77 1.54 2.03
CA SER A 34 -0.71 1.18 0.61
C SER A 34 0.43 1.92 -0.11
N LEU A 35 0.55 3.23 0.06
CA LEU A 35 1.64 4.02 -0.51
C LEU A 35 3.01 3.59 0.04
N LEU A 36 3.12 3.27 1.34
CA LEU A 36 4.36 2.77 1.92
C LEU A 36 4.75 1.41 1.34
N TRP A 37 3.78 0.53 1.07
CA TRP A 37 4.08 -0.76 0.44
C TRP A 37 4.68 -0.55 -0.95
N ARG A 38 4.09 0.34 -1.75
CA ARG A 38 4.55 0.67 -3.10
C ARG A 38 5.90 1.36 -3.09
N LEU A 39 6.14 2.27 -2.14
CA LEU A 39 7.44 2.89 -1.93
C LEU A 39 8.51 1.84 -1.59
N ASP A 40 8.17 0.82 -0.80
CA ASP A 40 9.09 -0.28 -0.48
C ASP A 40 9.36 -1.19 -1.69
N GLN A 41 8.35 -1.42 -2.54
CA GLN A 41 8.49 -2.20 -3.77
C GLN A 41 9.19 -1.44 -4.91
N ALA A 42 9.21 -0.12 -4.87
CA ALA A 42 9.85 0.72 -5.87
C ALA A 42 11.39 0.70 -5.79
N VAL A 43 11.96 -0.10 -4.90
CA VAL A 43 13.42 -0.23 -4.73
C VAL A 43 14.12 -0.47 -6.07
N GLY A 44 15.08 0.41 -6.39
CA GLY A 44 15.83 0.35 -7.64
C GLY A 44 15.20 1.13 -8.81
N SER A 45 14.09 1.84 -8.59
CA SER A 45 13.51 2.81 -9.53
C SER A 45 13.38 4.18 -8.85
N ALA A 46 14.40 5.03 -8.94
CA ALA A 46 14.43 6.26 -8.14
C ALA A 46 13.29 7.23 -8.47
N ASN A 47 12.82 7.24 -9.73
CA ASN A 47 11.64 8.00 -10.13
C ASN A 47 10.35 7.54 -9.41
N GLN A 48 10.10 6.23 -9.36
CA GLN A 48 8.95 5.68 -8.64
C GLN A 48 9.09 5.87 -7.13
N GLU A 49 10.28 5.67 -6.57
CA GLU A 49 10.56 5.93 -5.15
C GLU A 49 10.25 7.39 -4.80
N ARG A 50 10.74 8.34 -5.59
CA ARG A 50 10.51 9.77 -5.38
C ARG A 50 9.03 10.11 -5.48
N TYR A 51 8.32 9.54 -6.46
CA TYR A 51 6.89 9.73 -6.62
C TYR A 51 6.11 9.22 -5.40
N TYR A 52 6.26 7.94 -5.04
CA TYR A 52 5.49 7.36 -3.93
C TYR A 52 5.84 7.99 -2.58
N ARG A 53 7.10 8.38 -2.37
CA ARG A 53 7.52 9.13 -1.17
C ARG A 53 6.84 10.48 -1.09
N ARG A 54 6.78 11.23 -2.20
CA ARG A 54 6.04 12.51 -2.25
C ARG A 54 4.55 12.31 -1.97
N CYS A 55 3.93 11.28 -2.55
CA CYS A 55 2.53 10.94 -2.26
C CYS A 55 2.31 10.64 -0.77
N ALA A 56 3.15 9.80 -0.17
CA ALA A 56 3.05 9.42 1.24
C ALA A 56 3.25 10.62 2.18
N LEU A 57 4.24 11.47 1.94
CA LEU A 57 4.50 12.66 2.75
C LEU A 57 3.38 13.71 2.61
N ALA A 58 2.86 13.91 1.40
CA ALA A 58 1.71 14.79 1.18
C ALA A 58 0.47 14.27 1.92
N LEU A 59 0.21 12.96 1.86
CA LEU A 59 -0.87 12.33 2.61
C LEU A 59 -0.68 12.47 4.12
N CYS A 60 0.52 12.24 4.65
CA CYS A 60 0.79 12.48 6.08
C CYS A 60 0.46 13.90 6.50
N ARG A 61 0.82 14.92 5.70
CA ARG A 61 0.45 16.32 6.00
C ARG A 61 -1.06 16.53 5.94
N GLY A 62 -1.73 15.97 4.94
CA GLY A 62 -3.19 16.01 4.82
C GLY A 62 -3.92 15.41 6.02
N LEU A 63 -3.39 14.29 6.54
CA LEU A 63 -3.86 13.58 7.73
C LEU A 63 -3.32 14.19 9.04
N ARG A 64 -2.65 15.35 9.01
CA ARG A 64 -2.08 16.03 10.20
C ARG A 64 -1.09 15.18 11.00
N LEU A 65 -0.34 14.32 10.31
CA LEU A 65 0.71 13.46 10.86
C LEU A 65 2.11 14.06 10.67
N ASP A 66 2.21 15.31 10.21
CA ASP A 66 3.47 16.03 9.96
C ASP A 66 4.35 16.18 11.21
N ASN A 67 3.74 16.32 12.38
CA ASN A 67 4.46 16.33 13.67
C ASN A 67 4.66 14.92 14.26
N HIS A 68 4.07 13.88 13.66
CA HIS A 68 4.20 12.51 14.15
C HIS A 68 5.54 11.90 13.76
N ALA A 69 6.07 10.98 14.59
CA ALA A 69 7.33 10.29 14.30
C ALA A 69 7.32 9.52 12.97
N LEU A 70 6.13 9.13 12.51
CA LEU A 70 5.89 8.47 11.23
C LEU A 70 6.32 9.35 10.05
N TYR A 71 6.05 10.66 10.06
CA TYR A 71 6.41 11.54 8.95
C TYR A 71 7.93 11.56 8.72
N ARG A 72 8.69 11.80 9.79
CA ARG A 72 10.17 11.78 9.73
C ARG A 72 10.72 10.40 9.37
N PHE A 73 10.07 9.34 9.83
CA PHE A 73 10.44 7.97 9.46
C PHE A 73 10.27 7.73 7.95
N ILE A 74 9.12 8.10 7.38
CA ILE A 74 8.87 7.96 5.94
C ILE A 74 9.88 8.78 5.14
N ASP A 75 10.21 9.99 5.58
CA ASP A 75 11.14 10.87 4.89
C ASP A 75 12.57 10.32 4.87
N GLN A 76 13.03 9.73 5.98
CA GLN A 76 14.43 9.35 6.19
C GLN A 76 14.75 7.87 5.92
N THR A 77 13.75 6.99 5.95
CA THR A 77 13.99 5.56 5.76
C THR A 77 14.09 5.23 4.26
N PRO A 78 15.15 4.52 3.81
CA PRO A 78 15.26 4.05 2.43
C PRO A 78 14.09 3.16 2.01
N SER A 79 13.78 3.14 0.71
CA SER A 79 12.92 2.11 0.09
C SER A 79 13.52 0.71 0.34
N GLY A 80 12.66 -0.29 0.47
CA GLY A 80 13.02 -1.68 0.80
C GLY A 80 13.14 -1.97 2.30
N ASP A 81 13.24 -0.93 3.14
CA ASP A 81 13.39 -1.04 4.59
C ASP A 81 12.18 -0.54 5.39
N LEU A 82 11.19 0.07 4.75
CA LEU A 82 10.07 0.71 5.45
C LEU A 82 9.25 -0.32 6.21
N TYR A 83 8.77 -1.39 5.56
CA TYR A 83 7.93 -2.39 6.25
C TYR A 83 8.69 -3.13 7.35
N ARG A 84 9.99 -3.33 7.16
CA ARG A 84 10.88 -3.99 8.13
C ARG A 84 11.09 -3.14 9.38
N LEU A 85 11.22 -1.82 9.22
CA LEU A 85 11.54 -0.91 10.31
C LEU A 85 10.32 -0.21 10.93
N LEU A 86 9.17 -0.19 10.25
CA LEU A 86 7.94 0.47 10.72
C LEU A 86 7.51 0.03 12.14
N PRO A 87 7.59 -1.26 12.53
CA PRO A 87 7.22 -1.68 13.89
C PRO A 87 8.04 -1.01 15.00
N THR A 88 9.26 -0.55 14.69
CA THR A 88 10.12 0.13 15.68
C THR A 88 9.59 1.48 16.11
N LEU A 89 8.63 2.05 15.38
CA LEU A 89 7.96 3.30 15.74
C LEU A 89 7.19 3.21 17.06
N VAL A 90 6.73 2.03 17.45
CA VAL A 90 6.04 1.81 18.73
C VAL A 90 6.87 2.33 19.91
N TYR A 91 8.18 2.09 19.90
CA TYR A 91 9.09 2.55 20.95
C TYR A 91 9.31 4.06 20.94
N ARG A 92 9.13 4.73 19.79
CA ARG A 92 9.25 6.19 19.68
C ARG A 92 8.03 6.90 20.25
N SER A 93 6.87 6.27 20.20
CA SER A 93 5.61 6.82 20.72
C SER A 93 5.39 6.50 22.20
N ARG A 94 5.87 5.34 22.71
CA ARG A 94 5.53 4.85 24.07
C ARG A 94 6.72 4.51 24.99
N GLY A 95 7.96 4.59 24.50
CA GLY A 95 9.14 4.19 25.27
C GLY A 95 9.32 2.67 25.36
N LYS A 96 10.34 2.20 26.12
CA LYS A 96 10.68 0.76 26.25
C LYS A 96 9.93 0.11 27.42
N SER A 97 8.61 -0.06 27.29
CA SER A 97 7.77 -0.81 28.23
C SER A 97 7.46 -2.23 27.71
N LEU A 98 6.93 -3.11 28.56
CA LEU A 98 6.46 -4.45 28.15
C LEU A 98 5.34 -4.34 27.09
N ASP A 99 4.42 -3.37 27.27
CA ASP A 99 3.37 -3.02 26.30
C ASP A 99 3.97 -2.67 24.92
N ALA A 100 5.07 -1.92 24.88
CA ALA A 100 5.72 -1.57 23.62
C ALA A 100 6.38 -2.77 22.91
N HIS A 101 6.80 -3.80 23.65
CA HIS A 101 7.33 -5.04 23.05
C HIS A 101 6.21 -5.84 22.37
N ASP A 102 5.09 -6.06 23.06
CA ASP A 102 3.96 -6.82 22.53
C ASP A 102 3.32 -6.09 21.34
N GLN A 103 3.17 -4.77 21.42
CA GLN A 103 2.67 -3.96 20.31
C GLN A 103 3.60 -4.01 19.10
N LYS A 104 4.92 -3.96 19.29
CA LYS A 104 5.89 -4.11 18.19
C LYS A 104 5.73 -5.47 17.52
N ALA A 105 5.62 -6.55 18.29
CA ALA A 105 5.40 -7.90 17.77
C ALA A 105 4.05 -8.02 17.02
N ALA A 106 2.99 -7.40 17.53
CA ALA A 106 1.69 -7.36 16.87
C ALA A 106 1.75 -6.60 15.53
N VAL A 107 2.38 -5.43 15.50
CA VAL A 107 2.57 -4.64 14.27
C VAL A 107 3.41 -5.42 13.24
N GLU A 108 4.47 -6.12 13.68
CA GLU A 108 5.28 -7.00 12.80
C GLU A 108 4.42 -8.07 12.11
N GLN A 109 3.58 -8.78 12.87
CA GLN A 109 2.72 -9.82 12.32
C GLN A 109 1.66 -9.27 11.37
N LEU A 110 1.02 -8.16 11.74
CA LEU A 110 -0.03 -7.53 10.96
C LEU A 110 0.51 -6.94 9.65
N LEU A 111 1.67 -6.27 9.68
CA LEU A 111 2.32 -5.77 8.47
C LEU A 111 2.78 -6.89 7.54
N LYS A 112 3.24 -8.01 8.09
CA LYS A 112 3.58 -9.20 7.30
C LYS A 112 2.35 -9.73 6.57
N LEU A 113 1.25 -9.96 7.28
CA LEU A 113 0.00 -10.42 6.68
C LEU A 113 -0.53 -9.45 5.62
N ARG A 114 -0.49 -8.13 5.92
CA ARG A 114 -0.84 -7.08 4.97
C ARG A 114 0.00 -7.18 3.70
N ALA A 115 1.33 -7.27 3.83
CA ALA A 115 2.24 -7.38 2.71
C ALA A 115 1.99 -8.65 1.89
N ASP A 116 1.67 -9.78 2.52
CA ASP A 116 1.34 -11.03 1.83
C ASP A 116 0.05 -10.89 1.01
N ILE A 117 -0.98 -10.22 1.55
CA ILE A 117 -2.21 -9.89 0.81
C ILE A 117 -1.90 -8.97 -0.39
N MET A 118 -1.09 -7.94 -0.20
CA MET A 118 -0.70 -7.04 -1.29
C MET A 118 0.07 -7.78 -2.40
N ARG A 119 1.00 -8.67 -2.03
CA ARG A 119 1.75 -9.50 -3.00
C ARG A 119 0.85 -10.45 -3.77
N MET A 120 -0.13 -11.07 -3.12
CA MET A 120 -1.12 -11.93 -3.82
C MET A 120 -1.91 -11.15 -4.88
N GLY A 121 -2.26 -9.90 -4.60
CA GLY A 121 -2.93 -9.02 -5.57
C GLY A 121 -2.00 -8.64 -6.73
N ALA A 122 -0.79 -8.18 -6.41
CA ALA A 122 0.20 -7.79 -7.41
C ALA A 122 0.67 -8.97 -8.29
N TYR A 123 0.59 -10.21 -7.80
CA TYR A 123 0.89 -11.39 -8.60
C TYR A 123 0.05 -11.46 -9.87
N GLN A 124 -1.22 -11.05 -9.82
CA GLN A 124 -2.09 -11.03 -11.00
C GLN A 124 -1.66 -9.99 -12.03
N GLU A 125 -1.09 -8.86 -11.58
CA GLU A 125 -0.57 -7.83 -12.47
C GLU A 125 0.64 -8.31 -13.30
N SER A 126 1.37 -9.30 -12.81
CA SER A 126 2.47 -9.92 -13.56
C SER A 126 1.98 -10.74 -14.77
N TRP A 127 0.68 -11.04 -14.86
CA TRP A 127 0.12 -11.82 -15.96
C TRP A 127 -0.19 -10.99 -17.22
N VAL A 128 -0.05 -9.66 -17.17
CA VAL A 128 -0.41 -8.75 -18.28
C VAL A 128 0.30 -9.11 -19.60
N SER A 129 1.49 -9.71 -19.53
CA SER A 129 2.23 -10.20 -20.72
C SER A 129 2.07 -11.70 -20.99
N THR A 130 1.61 -12.49 -20.03
CA THR A 130 1.53 -13.96 -20.10
C THR A 130 0.49 -14.49 -19.12
N TRP A 131 -0.44 -15.32 -19.59
CA TRP A 131 -1.44 -15.94 -18.72
C TRP A 131 -0.90 -17.18 -17.99
N PRO A 132 -1.49 -17.57 -16.83
CA PRO A 132 -1.07 -18.75 -16.07
C PRO A 132 -1.06 -20.05 -16.89
N GLY A 133 0.12 -20.62 -17.13
CA GLY A 133 0.27 -21.85 -17.90
C GLY A 133 0.62 -21.65 -19.39
N SER A 134 0.83 -20.41 -19.85
CA SER A 134 1.21 -20.10 -21.24
C SER A 134 2.49 -20.77 -21.76
N GLY A 135 3.34 -21.32 -20.89
CA GLY A 135 4.53 -22.12 -21.26
C GLY A 135 4.32 -23.65 -21.23
N MET A 136 3.13 -24.14 -20.91
CA MET A 136 2.85 -25.57 -20.75
C MET A 136 2.33 -26.18 -22.06
N GLN A 137 2.98 -27.26 -22.52
CA GLN A 137 2.57 -28.00 -23.71
C GLN A 137 1.43 -28.98 -23.43
N ASP A 138 1.41 -29.57 -22.22
CA ASP A 138 0.33 -30.43 -21.76
C ASP A 138 -0.94 -29.61 -21.53
N VAL A 139 -1.96 -29.89 -22.34
CA VAL A 139 -3.23 -29.16 -22.33
C VAL A 139 -3.98 -29.36 -21.02
N GLU A 140 -4.01 -30.58 -20.48
CA GLU A 140 -4.75 -30.90 -19.27
C GLU A 140 -4.09 -30.27 -18.03
N LEU A 141 -2.76 -30.35 -17.95
CA LEU A 141 -1.99 -29.68 -16.89
C LEU A 141 -2.21 -28.16 -16.94
N ARG A 142 -2.17 -27.58 -18.14
CA ARG A 142 -2.36 -26.15 -18.36
C ARG A 142 -3.75 -25.68 -17.93
N GLU A 143 -4.80 -26.44 -18.27
CA GLU A 143 -6.17 -26.13 -17.85
C GLU A 143 -6.33 -26.23 -16.33
N ARG A 144 -5.73 -27.23 -15.69
CA ARG A 144 -5.75 -27.37 -14.22
C ARG A 144 -5.03 -26.20 -13.53
N VAL A 145 -3.86 -25.80 -14.03
CA VAL A 145 -3.10 -24.65 -13.49
C VAL A 145 -3.88 -23.36 -13.69
N PHE A 146 -4.47 -23.15 -14.87
CA PHE A 146 -5.31 -22.00 -15.15
C PHE A 146 -6.52 -21.95 -14.20
N ALA A 147 -7.22 -23.07 -13.98
CA ALA A 147 -8.37 -23.12 -13.08
C ALA A 147 -8.01 -22.75 -11.63
N VAL A 148 -6.83 -23.17 -11.15
CA VAL A 148 -6.37 -22.80 -9.80
C VAL A 148 -6.00 -21.32 -9.72
N LEU A 149 -5.16 -20.82 -10.63
CA LEU A 149 -4.60 -19.48 -10.53
C LEU A 149 -5.60 -18.40 -10.98
N PHE A 150 -6.32 -18.62 -12.08
CA PHE A 150 -7.25 -17.62 -12.59
C PHE A 150 -8.61 -17.71 -11.89
N THR A 151 -9.21 -18.90 -11.78
CA THR A 151 -10.58 -19.02 -11.27
C THR A 151 -10.61 -19.07 -9.74
N ALA A 152 -9.89 -20.01 -9.13
CA ALA A 152 -9.99 -20.22 -7.68
C ALA A 152 -9.31 -19.11 -6.88
N LEU A 153 -8.05 -18.78 -7.20
CA LEU A 153 -7.29 -17.77 -6.46
C LEU A 153 -7.93 -16.37 -6.59
N GLN A 154 -8.37 -15.96 -7.78
CA GLN A 154 -9.02 -14.64 -7.96
C GLN A 154 -10.33 -14.56 -7.16
N GLY A 155 -11.16 -15.60 -7.18
CA GLY A 155 -12.40 -15.65 -6.40
C GLY A 155 -12.15 -15.56 -4.89
N GLN A 156 -11.11 -16.23 -4.40
CA GLN A 156 -10.74 -16.22 -2.98
C GLN A 156 -10.04 -14.92 -2.55
N TYR A 157 -9.26 -14.30 -3.45
CA TYR A 157 -8.50 -13.08 -3.17
C TYR A 157 -9.40 -11.95 -2.66
N ALA A 158 -10.58 -11.76 -3.27
CA ALA A 158 -11.53 -10.74 -2.82
C ALA A 158 -11.98 -10.93 -1.36
N GLY A 159 -12.03 -12.18 -0.87
CA GLY A 159 -12.29 -12.48 0.54
C GLY A 159 -11.12 -12.12 1.44
N PHE A 160 -9.91 -12.52 1.07
CA PHE A 160 -8.68 -12.22 1.82
C PHE A 160 -8.37 -10.72 1.87
N ALA A 161 -8.55 -10.01 0.76
CA ALA A 161 -8.25 -8.59 0.65
C ALA A 161 -9.09 -7.71 1.58
N ARG A 162 -10.26 -8.19 2.04
CA ARG A 162 -11.05 -7.49 3.07
C ARG A 162 -10.36 -7.44 4.42
N LEU A 163 -9.44 -8.36 4.71
CA LEU A 163 -8.66 -8.30 5.96
C LEU A 163 -7.83 -7.03 6.03
N LEU A 164 -7.48 -6.41 4.90
CA LEU A 164 -6.81 -5.10 4.88
C LEU A 164 -7.58 -4.05 5.67
N LEU A 165 -8.91 -4.02 5.59
CA LEU A 165 -9.73 -3.03 6.30
C LEU A 165 -9.55 -3.13 7.81
N VAL A 166 -9.53 -4.36 8.35
CA VAL A 166 -9.38 -4.59 9.79
C VAL A 166 -7.92 -4.45 10.22
N ILE A 167 -7.00 -5.00 9.45
CA ILE A 167 -5.56 -4.91 9.70
C ILE A 167 -5.11 -3.45 9.77
N ASP A 168 -5.55 -2.62 8.81
CA ASP A 168 -5.16 -1.22 8.70
C ASP A 168 -5.64 -0.40 9.91
N ILE A 169 -6.85 -0.67 10.41
CA ILE A 169 -7.38 -0.07 11.65
C ILE A 169 -6.52 -0.46 12.85
N VAL A 170 -6.20 -1.76 13.00
CA VAL A 170 -5.42 -2.22 14.16
C VAL A 170 -4.01 -1.66 14.12
N ILE A 171 -3.34 -1.68 12.96
CA ILE A 171 -2.00 -1.08 12.79
C ILE A 171 -2.05 0.41 13.13
N ALA A 172 -3.04 1.14 12.61
CA ALA A 172 -3.16 2.57 12.86
C ALA A 172 -3.42 2.86 14.35
N ASN A 173 -4.27 2.08 15.03
CA ASN A 173 -4.49 2.21 16.48
C ASN A 173 -3.21 1.96 17.29
N LEU A 174 -2.41 0.97 16.90
CA LEU A 174 -1.16 0.64 17.58
C LEU A 174 -0.07 1.69 17.36
N LEU A 175 0.04 2.25 16.15
CA LEU A 175 1.09 3.19 15.78
C LEU A 175 0.75 4.67 16.04
N LEU A 176 -0.52 5.05 15.86
CA LEU A 176 -1.00 6.43 15.90
C LEU A 176 -1.91 6.72 17.10
N GLY A 177 -2.46 5.68 17.74
CA GLY A 177 -3.44 5.82 18.82
C GLY A 177 -4.89 5.83 18.34
N LEU A 178 -5.84 6.03 19.26
CA LEU A 178 -7.28 5.81 19.05
C LEU A 178 -8.00 6.88 18.21
N HIS A 179 -7.31 7.96 17.82
CA HIS A 179 -7.91 9.05 17.05
C HIS A 179 -7.36 8.99 15.63
N LEU A 180 -7.99 8.15 14.81
CA LEU A 180 -7.65 8.06 13.40
C LEU A 180 -7.88 9.42 12.73
N PRO A 181 -6.92 9.90 11.92
CA PRO A 181 -7.11 11.11 11.14
C PRO A 181 -8.32 11.03 10.22
N GLU A 182 -8.99 12.17 10.02
CA GLU A 182 -10.05 12.29 9.01
C GLU A 182 -9.50 12.03 7.61
N GLU A 183 -10.31 11.39 6.77
CA GLU A 183 -10.03 11.18 5.36
C GLU A 183 -9.86 12.50 4.59
N ILE A 184 -9.13 12.45 3.48
CA ILE A 184 -8.85 13.63 2.67
C ILE A 184 -8.95 13.34 1.17
N ALA A 185 -9.69 14.18 0.47
CA ALA A 185 -9.84 14.08 -0.98
C ALA A 185 -8.51 14.34 -1.72
N LEU A 186 -8.25 13.59 -2.80
CA LEU A 186 -7.06 13.72 -3.64
C LEU A 186 -6.85 15.15 -4.15
N MET A 187 -7.92 15.83 -4.59
CA MET A 187 -7.83 17.21 -5.06
C MET A 187 -7.20 18.13 -4.01
N ARG A 188 -7.59 17.99 -2.73
CA ARG A 188 -7.04 18.79 -1.64
C ARG A 188 -5.57 18.43 -1.36
N LEU A 189 -5.20 17.16 -1.47
CA LEU A 189 -3.80 16.73 -1.38
C LEU A 189 -2.93 17.38 -2.45
N VAL A 190 -3.42 17.45 -3.69
CA VAL A 190 -2.72 18.09 -4.80
C VAL A 190 -2.59 19.60 -4.57
N THR A 191 -3.70 20.29 -4.31
CA THR A 191 -3.73 21.76 -4.24
C THR A 191 -3.06 22.33 -2.99
N THR A 192 -3.06 21.60 -1.88
CA THR A 192 -2.64 22.15 -0.57
C THR A 192 -1.40 21.47 0.00
N PHE A 193 -1.16 20.20 -0.31
CA PHE A 193 -0.12 19.40 0.34
C PHE A 193 0.98 18.92 -0.61
N ASN A 194 0.99 19.42 -1.86
CA ASN A 194 1.96 19.10 -2.91
C ASN A 194 2.02 17.62 -3.27
N TYR A 195 0.87 16.93 -3.18
CA TYR A 195 0.74 15.60 -3.77
C TYR A 195 0.98 15.72 -5.29
N PRO A 196 1.80 14.84 -5.90
CA PRO A 196 2.06 14.89 -7.34
C PRO A 196 0.76 14.82 -8.14
N ASP A 197 0.47 15.85 -8.94
CA ASP A 197 -0.78 15.92 -9.71
C ASP A 197 -0.82 14.80 -10.78
N PRO A 198 -1.75 13.84 -10.69
CA PRO A 198 -1.87 12.79 -11.70
C PRO A 198 -2.30 13.32 -13.07
N ALA A 199 -2.84 14.55 -13.16
CA ALA A 199 -3.20 15.20 -14.43
C ALA A 199 -2.00 15.87 -15.12
N ASP A 200 -0.90 16.09 -14.41
CA ASP A 200 0.32 16.69 -14.96
C ASP A 200 1.09 15.67 -15.83
N ALA A 201 1.31 16.03 -17.09
CA ALA A 201 2.07 15.21 -18.04
C ALA A 201 3.51 14.96 -17.56
N GLN A 202 4.16 15.95 -16.94
CA GLN A 202 5.53 15.79 -16.45
C GLN A 202 5.61 14.75 -15.34
N VAL A 203 4.60 14.70 -14.46
CA VAL A 203 4.52 13.69 -13.39
C VAL A 203 4.38 12.29 -13.98
N ARG A 204 3.57 12.14 -15.04
CA ARG A 204 3.39 10.86 -15.76
C ARG A 204 4.67 10.42 -16.45
N ASP A 205 5.32 11.32 -17.17
CA ASP A 205 6.52 11.02 -17.95
C ASP A 205 7.69 10.64 -17.03
N LEU A 206 7.91 11.41 -15.96
CA LEU A 206 8.95 11.12 -14.98
C LEU A 206 8.73 9.77 -14.29
N PHE A 207 7.49 9.37 -14.03
CA PHE A 207 7.20 8.11 -13.35
C PHE A 207 7.70 6.87 -14.13
N PHE A 208 7.67 6.93 -15.46
CA PHE A 208 8.09 5.83 -16.35
C PHE A 208 9.48 5.99 -16.94
N ALA A 209 10.10 7.17 -16.80
CA ALA A 209 11.42 7.41 -17.32
C ALA A 209 12.43 6.41 -16.71
N GLU A 210 13.08 5.63 -17.57
CA GLU A 210 14.25 4.84 -17.18
C GLU A 210 15.40 5.80 -16.85
N GLU A 211 16.04 5.58 -15.70
CA GLU A 211 17.30 6.25 -15.41
C GLU A 211 18.38 5.56 -16.25
N GLY A 212 18.95 6.31 -17.19
CA GLY A 212 20.06 5.86 -18.04
C GLY A 212 21.39 5.75 -17.32
#